data_AF-A0A820PJS0-F1
#
_entry.id   AF-A0A820PJS0-F1
#
_cell.length_a   1.000
_cell.length_b   1.000
_cell.length_c   1.000
_cell.angle_alpha   90.00
_cell.angle_beta   90.00
_cell.angle_gamma   90.00
#
_symmetry.space_group_name_H-M   'P 1'
#
loop_
_entity.id
_entity.type
_entity.pdbx_description
1 polymer ?
#
loop_
_entity_poly.entity_id
_entity_poly.type
_entity_poly.pdbx_seq_one_letter_code
_entity_poly.pdbx_strand_id
1 'polypeptide(L)'
;MPAAHTTTQQMPWSAHAKLVIPTLEKRRTLFAQNGGCDPNAGCSHDNATNAVVCTCKTGYTNTGVPPTVTCADSCSLNNGGCDPNAECSHQREDFSVVCNCRVGFVNVGTTNLVNCSDGCYVNNGGCGVNAVCSHNLTTMVIQCTCMTGYTNSGNGTNLVCTDSCKVNNGGCDSSAACSHDSVTFAVVCSCSIGFVRSGCDITAGCIDSCKVKNGGCDENAACAHDNLTNAVVCTCNKGYTNTGFGNSVYCT
;
A
#
# COMPACT_ATOMS: atom_id res chain seq x y z
N MET A 1 -96.93 -25.80 66.97
CA MET A 1 -98.16 -26.08 66.19
C MET A 1 -97.94 -25.54 64.77
N PRO A 2 -98.43 -26.19 63.71
CA PRO A 2 -97.90 -27.38 62.99
C PRO A 2 -97.07 -26.98 61.73
N ALA A 3 -96.12 -27.77 61.21
CA ALA A 3 -96.21 -28.89 60.22
C ALA A 3 -96.68 -28.42 58.81
N ALA A 4 -96.22 -28.89 57.65
CA ALA A 4 -95.15 -29.79 57.17
C ALA A 4 -95.24 -29.84 55.60
N HIS A 5 -94.30 -30.56 54.94
CA HIS A 5 -94.40 -31.16 53.57
C HIS A 5 -94.42 -30.18 52.37
N THR A 6 -93.96 -30.44 51.13
CA THR A 6 -93.37 -31.55 50.33
C THR A 6 -93.05 -30.91 48.96
N THR A 7 -91.87 -31.06 48.35
CA THR A 7 -91.45 -32.11 47.37
C THR A 7 -91.78 -31.82 45.90
N THR A 8 -90.71 -31.93 45.08
CA THR A 8 -90.60 -32.40 43.67
C THR A 8 -91.00 -31.56 42.44
N GLN A 9 -89.93 -31.23 41.70
CA GLN A 9 -89.63 -31.57 40.29
C GLN A 9 -90.51 -31.07 39.14
N GLN A 10 -89.83 -30.43 38.18
CA GLN A 10 -89.85 -30.89 36.78
C GLN A 10 -88.56 -30.49 36.03
N MET A 11 -87.80 -31.50 35.62
CA MET A 11 -86.94 -31.52 34.42
C MET A 11 -87.84 -31.97 33.24
N PRO A 12 -87.57 -31.64 31.94
CA PRO A 12 -86.44 -32.25 31.23
C PRO A 12 -85.77 -31.41 30.11
N TRP A 13 -84.69 -32.02 29.61
CA TRP A 13 -83.73 -31.61 28.57
C TRP A 13 -84.31 -31.13 27.22
N SER A 14 -83.60 -30.22 26.54
CA SER A 14 -82.84 -30.48 25.29
C SER A 14 -82.45 -29.20 24.51
N ALA A 15 -81.16 -29.11 24.16
CA ALA A 15 -80.53 -28.44 22.99
C ALA A 15 -80.88 -26.96 22.63
N HIS A 16 -79.85 -26.08 22.57
CA HIS A 16 -79.23 -25.56 21.34
C HIS A 16 -78.11 -24.55 21.69
N ALA A 17 -77.11 -24.47 20.81
CA ALA A 17 -75.79 -23.91 21.06
C ALA A 17 -75.60 -22.43 20.64
N LYS A 18 -74.55 -21.82 21.24
CA LYS A 18 -73.67 -20.74 20.75
C LYS A 18 -74.26 -19.36 20.41
N LEU A 19 -73.77 -18.34 21.13
CA LEU A 19 -72.92 -17.30 20.53
C LEU A 19 -72.07 -16.58 21.60
N VAL A 20 -70.87 -17.09 21.89
CA VAL A 20 -69.82 -16.28 22.53
C VAL A 20 -69.02 -15.69 21.39
N ILE A 21 -69.18 -14.39 21.14
CA ILE A 21 -68.43 -13.65 20.14
C ILE A 21 -67.02 -13.42 20.71
N PRO A 22 -65.95 -14.05 20.20
CA PRO A 22 -64.60 -13.83 20.69
C PRO A 22 -63.92 -12.76 19.82
N THR A 23 -64.24 -11.48 20.02
CA THR A 23 -63.65 -10.39 19.20
C THR A 23 -62.99 -9.26 19.98
N LEU A 24 -62.63 -9.46 21.26
CA LEU A 24 -61.88 -8.45 22.01
C LEU A 24 -60.49 -8.90 22.47
N GLU A 25 -60.23 -10.18 22.68
CA GLU A 25 -58.87 -10.65 23.06
C GLU A 25 -57.91 -10.80 21.87
N LYS A 26 -58.41 -10.95 20.64
CA LYS A 26 -57.56 -10.96 19.43
C LYS A 26 -57.12 -9.58 18.93
N ARG A 27 -57.68 -8.49 19.49
CA ARG A 27 -57.22 -7.11 19.20
C ARG A 27 -56.06 -6.65 20.09
N ARG A 28 -55.49 -7.57 20.89
CA ARG A 28 -54.40 -7.32 21.82
C ARG A 28 -53.04 -7.87 21.39
N THR A 29 -52.87 -8.32 20.14
CA THR A 29 -51.55 -8.22 19.50
C THR A 29 -51.38 -6.77 19.05
N LEU A 30 -50.94 -5.99 20.01
CA LEU A 30 -50.42 -4.64 19.91
C LEU A 30 -49.74 -4.41 18.54
N PHE A 31 -50.09 -3.29 17.91
CA PHE A 31 -49.35 -2.67 16.81
C PHE A 31 -47.85 -2.98 16.96
N ALA A 32 -47.33 -3.91 16.18
CA ALA A 32 -45.89 -4.10 16.12
C ALA A 32 -45.31 -2.75 15.70
N GLN A 33 -44.35 -2.22 16.48
CA GLN A 33 -43.67 -0.99 16.11
C GLN A 33 -43.11 -1.16 14.69
N ASN A 34 -43.27 -0.14 13.85
CA ASN A 34 -42.91 -0.20 12.41
C ASN A 34 -43.66 -1.28 11.60
N GLY A 35 -44.91 -1.59 11.94
CA GLY A 35 -45.75 -2.52 11.16
C GLY A 35 -45.29 -3.99 11.20
N GLY A 36 -44.36 -4.33 12.10
CA GLY A 36 -43.73 -5.66 12.16
C GLY A 36 -42.50 -5.80 11.28
N CYS A 37 -42.06 -4.73 10.63
CA CYS A 37 -40.81 -4.69 9.88
C CYS A 37 -39.60 -4.57 10.81
N ASP A 38 -38.45 -5.04 10.33
CA ASP A 38 -37.14 -4.79 10.95
C ASP A 38 -36.94 -3.28 11.25
N PRO A 39 -36.25 -2.91 12.36
CA PRO A 39 -35.96 -1.51 12.68
C PRO A 39 -35.24 -0.72 11.56
N ASN A 40 -34.45 -1.42 10.75
CA ASN A 40 -33.72 -0.89 9.60
C ASN A 40 -34.49 -1.05 8.28
N ALA A 41 -35.75 -1.46 8.31
CA ALA A 41 -36.66 -1.45 7.17
C ALA A 41 -37.63 -0.26 7.24
N GLY A 42 -38.00 0.27 6.07
CA GLY A 42 -39.21 1.07 5.91
C GLY A 42 -40.44 0.17 5.83
N CYS A 43 -41.56 0.64 6.39
CA CYS A 43 -42.85 -0.02 6.31
C CYS A 43 -43.77 0.73 5.34
N SER A 44 -44.30 0.03 4.34
CA SER A 44 -45.31 0.54 3.42
C SER A 44 -46.44 -0.49 3.23
N HIS A 45 -47.44 -0.13 2.42
CA HIS A 45 -48.52 -1.05 2.04
C HIS A 45 -48.54 -1.25 0.53
N ASP A 46 -48.84 -2.47 0.10
CA ASP A 46 -49.17 -2.75 -1.30
C ASP A 46 -50.52 -2.11 -1.66
N ASN A 47 -50.58 -1.34 -2.75
CA ASN A 47 -51.77 -0.57 -3.11
C ASN A 47 -52.98 -1.43 -3.51
N ALA A 48 -52.77 -2.67 -3.94
CA ALA A 48 -53.84 -3.54 -4.41
C ALA A 48 -54.40 -4.44 -3.31
N THR A 49 -53.50 -4.99 -2.48
CA THR A 49 -53.83 -5.99 -1.45
C THR A 49 -53.87 -5.39 -0.04
N ASN A 50 -53.38 -4.17 0.14
CA ASN A 50 -53.16 -3.51 1.43
C ASN A 50 -52.22 -4.29 2.37
N ALA A 51 -51.47 -5.27 1.83
CA ALA A 51 -50.52 -6.07 2.59
C ALA A 51 -49.34 -5.20 3.05
N VAL A 52 -48.81 -5.49 4.26
CA VAL A 52 -47.61 -4.82 4.78
C VAL A 52 -46.41 -5.25 3.92
N VAL A 53 -45.65 -4.27 3.44
CA VAL A 53 -44.42 -4.45 2.69
C VAL A 53 -43.28 -3.83 3.49
N CYS A 54 -42.31 -4.65 3.84
CA CYS A 54 -41.08 -4.22 4.49
C CYS A 54 -39.97 -4.15 3.43
N THR A 55 -39.25 -3.03 3.36
CA THR A 55 -38.09 -2.89 2.48
C THR A 55 -36.93 -2.31 3.27
N CYS A 56 -35.75 -2.90 3.18
CA CYS A 56 -34.58 -2.39 3.87
C CYS A 56 -34.30 -0.94 3.44
N LYS A 57 -33.97 -0.09 4.41
CA LYS A 57 -33.54 1.29 4.17
C LYS A 57 -32.25 1.28 3.34
N THR A 58 -31.95 2.40 2.68
CA THR A 58 -30.67 2.61 2.00
C THR A 58 -29.50 2.22 2.92
N GLY A 59 -28.51 1.50 2.39
CA GLY A 59 -27.38 0.99 3.16
C GLY A 59 -27.61 -0.32 3.92
N TYR A 60 -28.81 -0.91 3.82
CA TYR A 60 -29.12 -2.22 4.39
C TYR A 60 -29.53 -3.22 3.32
N THR A 61 -29.13 -4.47 3.50
CA THR A 61 -29.47 -5.58 2.61
C THR A 61 -30.38 -6.58 3.33
N ASN A 62 -31.41 -7.06 2.63
CA ASN A 62 -32.30 -8.09 3.17
C ASN A 62 -31.56 -9.44 3.24
N THR A 63 -31.35 -9.94 4.45
CA THR A 63 -30.79 -11.27 4.74
C THR A 63 -31.83 -12.26 5.25
N GLY A 64 -33.10 -11.82 5.36
CA GLY A 64 -34.22 -12.65 5.75
C GLY A 64 -34.61 -13.66 4.67
N VAL A 65 -35.32 -14.71 5.08
CA VAL A 65 -35.90 -15.70 4.18
C VAL A 65 -37.39 -15.35 4.00
N PRO A 66 -37.92 -15.22 2.78
CA PRO A 66 -39.31 -14.89 2.57
C PRO A 66 -40.26 -15.77 3.42
N PRO A 67 -41.27 -15.17 4.09
CA PRO A 67 -41.73 -13.79 3.95
C PRO A 67 -41.05 -12.78 4.91
N THR A 68 -40.05 -13.18 5.70
CA THR A 68 -39.42 -12.27 6.66
C THR A 68 -38.40 -11.36 5.99
N VAL A 69 -38.37 -10.11 6.43
CA VAL A 69 -37.36 -9.12 6.04
C VAL A 69 -36.51 -8.84 7.27
N THR A 70 -35.22 -9.16 7.15
CA THR A 70 -34.21 -8.88 8.16
C THR A 70 -33.15 -8.02 7.51
N CYS A 71 -32.89 -6.84 8.05
CA CYS A 71 -32.04 -5.86 7.40
C CYS A 71 -30.71 -5.75 8.15
N ALA A 72 -29.65 -6.26 7.52
CA ALA A 72 -28.29 -6.12 8.01
C ALA A 72 -27.54 -5.06 7.21
N ASP A 73 -26.64 -4.37 7.88
CA ASP A 73 -25.76 -3.36 7.28
C ASP A 73 -25.05 -3.96 6.06
N SER A 74 -25.19 -3.30 4.90
CA SER A 74 -24.59 -3.74 3.65
C SER A 74 -23.07 -3.86 3.74
N CYS A 75 -22.36 -2.96 4.43
CA CYS A 75 -20.90 -3.06 4.59
C CYS A 75 -20.47 -4.26 5.42
N SER A 76 -21.33 -4.73 6.33
CA SER A 76 -21.09 -5.97 7.08
C SER A 76 -21.33 -7.24 6.24
N LEU A 77 -21.86 -7.11 5.03
CA LEU A 77 -22.19 -8.21 4.13
C LEU A 77 -21.38 -8.12 2.84
N ASN A 78 -20.42 -9.02 2.65
CA ASN A 78 -19.59 -9.05 1.45
C ASN A 78 -18.96 -7.68 1.12
N ASN A 79 -18.53 -6.93 2.16
CA ASN A 79 -17.95 -5.59 2.03
C ASN A 79 -18.84 -4.61 1.24
N GLY A 80 -20.17 -4.71 1.32
CA GLY A 80 -21.09 -3.87 0.56
C GLY A 80 -21.01 -4.05 -0.97
N GLY A 81 -20.38 -5.13 -1.44
CA GLY A 81 -20.08 -5.33 -2.86
C GLY A 81 -18.88 -4.53 -3.36
N CYS A 82 -18.12 -3.89 -2.46
CA CYS A 82 -16.89 -3.19 -2.79
C CYS A 82 -15.78 -4.17 -3.18
N ASP A 83 -14.81 -3.68 -3.96
CA ASP A 83 -13.56 -4.37 -4.26
C ASP A 83 -12.86 -4.88 -2.96
N PRO A 84 -12.17 -6.04 -2.98
CA PRO A 84 -11.44 -6.55 -1.82
C PRO A 84 -10.39 -5.58 -1.23
N ASN A 85 -9.81 -4.71 -2.07
CA ASN A 85 -8.86 -3.68 -1.68
C ASN A 85 -9.54 -2.31 -1.43
N ALA A 86 -10.87 -2.27 -1.35
CA ALA A 86 -11.63 -1.11 -0.90
C ALA A 86 -12.12 -1.28 0.54
N GLU A 87 -12.36 -0.16 1.18
CA GLU A 87 -13.10 -0.02 2.43
C GLU A 87 -14.54 0.41 2.11
N CYS A 88 -15.49 -0.33 2.66
CA CYS A 88 -16.91 0.01 2.60
C CYS A 88 -17.27 0.97 3.73
N SER A 89 -18.04 2.00 3.41
CA SER A 89 -18.58 2.97 4.35
C SER A 89 -19.94 3.47 3.87
N HIS A 90 -20.57 4.35 4.64
CA HIS A 90 -21.85 4.97 4.27
C HIS A 90 -21.70 6.48 4.06
N GLN A 91 -22.38 7.02 3.04
CA GLN A 91 -22.58 8.47 2.92
C GLN A 91 -23.32 9.01 4.14
N ARG A 92 -22.99 10.23 4.58
CA ARG A 92 -23.62 10.83 5.76
C ARG A 92 -25.06 11.24 5.49
N GLU A 93 -25.37 11.65 4.27
CA GLU A 93 -26.62 12.29 3.88
C GLU A 93 -27.76 11.28 3.70
N ASP A 94 -27.48 10.13 3.07
CA ASP A 94 -28.50 9.15 2.68
C ASP A 94 -28.19 7.71 3.11
N PHE A 95 -27.07 7.49 3.81
CA PHE A 95 -26.60 6.18 4.25
C PHE A 95 -26.29 5.19 3.10
N SER A 96 -26.13 5.68 1.86
CA SER A 96 -25.75 4.85 0.71
C SER A 96 -24.34 4.30 0.86
N VAL A 97 -24.13 3.09 0.32
CA VAL A 97 -22.82 2.41 0.35
C VAL A 97 -21.82 3.16 -0.51
N VAL A 98 -20.63 3.39 0.04
CA VAL A 98 -19.48 4.01 -0.62
C VAL A 98 -18.28 3.09 -0.49
N CYS A 99 -17.63 2.83 -1.62
CA CYS A 99 -16.39 2.08 -1.67
C CYS A 99 -15.24 3.05 -1.90
N ASN A 100 -14.25 3.06 -1.02
CA ASN A 100 -13.02 3.84 -1.20
C ASN A 100 -11.82 2.91 -1.22
N CYS A 101 -10.93 3.04 -2.19
CA CYS A 101 -9.70 2.23 -2.21
C CYS A 101 -8.89 2.47 -0.94
N ARG A 102 -8.38 1.37 -0.36
CA ARG A 102 -7.50 1.44 0.80
C ARG A 102 -6.21 2.18 0.46
N VAL A 103 -5.52 2.68 1.47
CA VAL A 103 -4.23 3.36 1.30
C VAL A 103 -3.27 2.48 0.49
N GLY A 104 -2.65 3.08 -0.52
CA GLY A 104 -1.78 2.38 -1.47
C GLY A 104 -2.47 1.91 -2.75
N PHE A 105 -3.81 1.86 -2.78
CA PHE A 105 -4.57 1.47 -3.96
C PHE A 105 -5.23 2.69 -4.62
N VAL A 106 -5.45 2.59 -5.93
CA VAL A 106 -6.11 3.63 -6.72
C VAL A 106 -7.29 3.04 -7.48
N ASN A 107 -8.37 3.81 -7.61
CA ASN A 107 -9.54 3.39 -8.37
C ASN A 107 -9.23 3.48 -9.86
N VAL A 108 -9.17 2.34 -10.54
CA VAL A 108 -9.02 2.22 -12.01
C VAL A 108 -10.35 1.95 -12.72
N GLY A 109 -11.44 1.82 -11.94
CA GLY A 109 -12.79 1.62 -12.44
C GLY A 109 -13.54 2.93 -12.68
N THR A 110 -14.85 2.90 -12.46
CA THR A 110 -15.72 4.09 -12.54
C THR A 110 -16.13 4.53 -11.14
N THR A 111 -16.83 5.66 -11.03
CA THR A 111 -17.39 6.12 -9.74
C THR A 111 -18.41 5.15 -9.15
N ASN A 112 -19.14 4.42 -9.99
CA ASN A 112 -20.22 3.50 -9.58
C ASN A 112 -19.74 2.04 -9.48
N LEU A 113 -18.54 1.75 -9.98
CA LEU A 113 -17.92 0.43 -9.91
C LEU A 113 -16.45 0.63 -9.59
N VAL A 114 -16.18 0.76 -8.30
CA VAL A 114 -14.84 0.94 -7.76
C VAL A 114 -14.04 -0.35 -7.95
N ASN A 115 -12.89 -0.24 -8.59
CA ASN A 115 -11.95 -1.33 -8.84
C ASN A 115 -10.57 -0.85 -8.39
N CYS A 116 -10.04 -1.45 -7.34
CA CYS A 116 -8.86 -0.95 -6.65
C CYS A 116 -7.63 -1.73 -7.10
N SER A 117 -6.77 -1.07 -7.87
CA SER A 117 -5.47 -1.60 -8.29
C SER A 117 -4.37 -1.06 -7.38
N ASP A 118 -3.33 -1.86 -7.16
CA ASP A 118 -2.12 -1.42 -6.48
C ASP A 118 -1.56 -0.19 -7.21
N GLY A 119 -1.40 0.91 -6.48
CA GLY A 119 -1.00 2.19 -7.05
C GLY A 119 0.38 2.15 -7.69
N CYS A 120 1.29 1.26 -7.27
CA CYS A 120 2.59 1.12 -7.92
C CYS A 120 2.48 0.54 -9.34
N TYR A 121 1.45 -0.24 -9.65
CA TYR A 121 1.21 -0.69 -11.03
C TYR A 121 0.53 0.35 -11.91
N VAL A 122 0.01 1.43 -11.31
CA VAL A 122 -0.66 2.51 -12.04
C VAL A 122 0.24 3.73 -12.08
N ASN A 123 0.80 4.03 -13.25
CA ASN A 123 1.70 5.19 -13.44
C ASN A 123 2.87 5.22 -12.43
N ASN A 124 3.43 4.05 -12.07
CA ASN A 124 4.52 3.91 -11.10
C ASN A 124 4.21 4.61 -9.75
N GLY A 125 2.96 4.63 -9.31
CA GLY A 125 2.55 5.35 -8.09
C GLY A 125 2.79 6.87 -8.11
N GLY A 126 2.99 7.45 -9.30
CA GLY A 126 3.40 8.85 -9.48
C GLY A 126 4.90 9.09 -9.28
N CYS A 127 5.71 8.05 -9.11
CA CYS A 127 7.16 8.16 -8.99
C CYS A 127 7.81 8.56 -10.33
N GLY A 128 8.90 9.34 -10.25
CA GLY A 128 9.66 9.77 -11.42
C GLY A 128 10.31 8.61 -12.18
N VAL A 129 10.76 8.87 -13.42
CA VAL A 129 11.30 7.85 -14.34
C VAL A 129 12.49 7.05 -13.78
N ASN A 130 13.30 7.67 -12.90
CA ASN A 130 14.47 7.04 -12.28
C ASN A 130 14.21 6.57 -10.84
N ALA A 131 12.95 6.36 -10.48
CA ALA A 131 12.52 5.96 -9.15
C ALA A 131 11.70 4.67 -9.17
N VAL A 132 11.81 3.90 -8.09
CA VAL A 132 11.04 2.70 -7.81
C VAL A 132 9.88 3.07 -6.90
N CYS A 133 8.69 2.60 -7.27
CA CYS A 133 7.53 2.65 -6.40
C CYS A 133 7.52 1.48 -5.43
N SER A 134 7.16 1.75 -4.18
CA SER A 134 7.00 0.75 -3.12
C SER A 134 5.93 1.20 -2.13
N HIS A 135 5.54 0.32 -1.21
CA HIS A 135 4.67 0.67 -0.09
C HIS A 135 5.47 0.81 1.19
N ASN A 136 5.12 1.81 1.99
CA ASN A 136 5.57 1.88 3.36
C ASN A 136 5.08 0.65 4.14
N LEU A 137 5.99 -0.05 4.81
CA LEU A 137 5.69 -1.33 5.48
C LEU A 137 4.63 -1.24 6.59
N THR A 138 4.39 -0.05 7.16
CA THR A 138 3.44 0.15 8.26
C THR A 138 2.16 0.84 7.79
N THR A 139 2.27 1.88 6.97
CA THR A 139 1.14 2.74 6.58
C THR A 139 0.52 2.36 5.23
N MET A 140 1.17 1.50 4.44
CA MET A 140 0.83 1.17 3.04
C MET A 140 0.83 2.37 2.07
N VAL A 141 1.22 3.56 2.53
CA VAL A 141 1.36 4.74 1.68
C VAL A 141 2.42 4.47 0.61
N ILE A 142 2.15 4.90 -0.62
CA ILE A 142 3.10 4.82 -1.73
C ILE A 142 4.36 5.63 -1.40
N GLN A 143 5.52 5.03 -1.61
CA GLN A 143 6.83 5.64 -1.43
C GLN A 143 7.67 5.44 -2.68
N CYS A 144 8.30 6.54 -3.11
CA CYS A 144 9.24 6.54 -4.21
C CYS A 144 10.67 6.55 -3.66
N THR A 145 11.54 5.71 -4.21
CA THR A 145 12.98 5.71 -3.90
C THR A 145 13.78 5.73 -5.20
N CYS A 146 14.94 6.38 -5.21
CA CYS A 146 15.76 6.38 -6.42
C CYS A 146 16.28 4.98 -6.72
N MET A 147 16.28 4.61 -8.01
CA MET A 147 16.94 3.39 -8.46
C MET A 147 18.42 3.41 -8.09
N THR A 148 19.03 2.22 -7.98
CA THR A 148 20.49 2.09 -7.84
C THR A 148 21.18 2.95 -8.89
N GLY A 149 22.26 3.65 -8.52
CA GLY A 149 22.99 4.58 -9.40
C GLY A 149 22.35 5.98 -9.54
N TYR A 150 21.21 6.22 -8.91
CA TYR A 150 20.60 7.55 -8.82
C TYR A 150 20.55 8.01 -7.37
N THR A 151 20.66 9.31 -7.16
CA THR A 151 20.54 9.96 -5.85
C THR A 151 19.44 11.02 -5.88
N ASN A 152 18.84 11.27 -4.72
CA ASN A 152 17.84 12.31 -4.58
C ASN A 152 18.52 13.69 -4.57
N SER A 153 18.28 14.49 -5.61
CA SER A 153 18.73 15.88 -5.74
C SER A 153 17.60 16.89 -5.50
N GLY A 154 16.40 16.42 -5.16
CA GLY A 154 15.24 17.25 -4.89
C GLY A 154 15.23 17.80 -3.45
N ASN A 155 14.34 18.76 -3.21
CA ASN A 155 14.22 19.45 -1.92
C ASN A 155 12.97 19.01 -1.16
N GLY A 156 13.11 18.85 0.16
CA GLY A 156 12.00 18.49 1.04
C GLY A 156 11.37 17.15 0.66
N THR A 157 10.08 17.15 0.31
CA THR A 157 9.33 15.95 -0.08
C THR A 157 9.35 15.68 -1.59
N ASN A 158 9.95 16.56 -2.39
CA ASN A 158 10.03 16.37 -3.83
C ASN A 158 11.23 15.47 -4.17
N LEU A 159 10.97 14.22 -4.54
CA LEU A 159 12.02 13.28 -4.97
C LEU A 159 12.42 13.55 -6.42
N VAL A 160 13.69 13.89 -6.64
CA VAL A 160 14.26 14.05 -7.98
C VAL A 160 15.46 13.13 -8.11
N CYS A 161 15.32 12.04 -8.87
CA CYS A 161 16.36 11.05 -9.03
C CYS A 161 17.30 11.43 -10.17
N THR A 162 18.49 11.90 -9.80
CA THR A 162 19.55 12.32 -10.72
C THR A 162 20.67 11.29 -10.69
N ASP A 163 21.28 11.05 -11.84
CA ASP A 163 22.48 10.22 -11.98
C ASP A 163 23.50 10.61 -10.90
N SER A 164 23.88 9.65 -10.06
CA SER A 164 24.75 9.87 -8.91
C SER A 164 26.11 10.42 -9.33
N CYS A 165 26.68 10.03 -10.47
CA CYS A 165 27.98 10.55 -10.92
C CYS A 165 27.91 12.05 -11.27
N LYS A 166 26.72 12.58 -11.58
CA LYS A 166 26.52 14.02 -11.83
C LYS A 166 26.35 14.83 -10.55
N VAL A 167 26.15 14.17 -9.41
CA VAL A 167 25.94 14.81 -8.11
C VAL A 167 27.13 14.47 -7.21
N ASN A 168 27.97 15.46 -6.92
CA ASN A 168 29.14 15.28 -6.06
C ASN A 168 30.05 14.09 -6.49
N ASN A 169 30.23 13.90 -7.80
CA ASN A 169 31.02 12.80 -8.38
C ASN A 169 30.64 11.40 -7.84
N GLY A 170 29.36 11.17 -7.51
CA GLY A 170 28.91 9.90 -6.92
C GLY A 170 29.48 9.61 -5.53
N GLY A 171 30.09 10.61 -4.86
CA GLY A 171 30.85 10.42 -3.63
C GLY A 171 32.27 9.88 -3.84
N CYS A 172 32.73 9.76 -5.09
CA CYS A 172 34.10 9.37 -5.40
C CYS A 172 35.11 10.45 -5.00
N ASP A 173 36.34 10.02 -4.70
CA ASP A 173 37.48 10.91 -4.48
C ASP A 173 37.66 11.89 -5.65
N SER A 174 38.16 13.09 -5.37
CA SER A 174 38.49 14.10 -6.38
C SER A 174 39.47 13.62 -7.47
N SER A 175 40.32 12.64 -7.15
CA SER A 175 41.28 11.99 -8.05
C SER A 175 40.76 10.65 -8.59
N ALA A 176 39.44 10.42 -8.54
CA ALA A 176 38.77 9.25 -9.08
C ALA A 176 37.73 9.65 -10.14
N ALA A 177 37.63 8.84 -11.18
CA ALA A 177 36.53 8.88 -12.11
C ALA A 177 35.33 8.10 -11.53
N CYS A 178 34.15 8.71 -11.60
CA CYS A 178 32.88 8.05 -11.31
C CYS A 178 32.32 7.38 -12.56
N SER A 179 31.87 6.14 -12.41
CA SER A 179 31.13 5.40 -13.42
C SER A 179 30.06 4.53 -12.78
N HIS A 180 29.32 3.79 -13.60
CA HIS A 180 28.36 2.80 -13.15
C HIS A 180 28.83 1.39 -13.48
N ASP A 181 28.60 0.46 -12.56
CA ASP A 181 28.73 -0.97 -12.82
C ASP A 181 27.74 -1.40 -13.91
N SER A 182 28.19 -2.21 -14.87
CA SER A 182 27.39 -2.53 -16.06
C SER A 182 26.22 -3.47 -15.79
N VAL A 183 26.20 -4.16 -14.64
CA VAL A 183 25.15 -5.13 -14.27
C VAL A 183 24.20 -4.54 -13.23
N THR A 184 24.74 -3.93 -12.18
CA THR A 184 23.99 -3.43 -11.03
C THR A 184 23.65 -1.95 -11.14
N PHE A 185 24.30 -1.22 -12.05
CA PHE A 185 24.25 0.25 -12.16
C PHE A 185 24.72 0.98 -10.89
N ALA A 186 25.34 0.29 -9.94
CA ALA A 186 25.91 0.88 -8.74
C ALA A 186 27.05 1.84 -9.10
N VAL A 187 27.25 2.87 -8.28
CA VAL A 187 28.38 3.80 -8.46
C VAL A 187 29.69 3.06 -8.25
N VAL A 188 30.63 3.27 -9.17
CA VAL A 188 31.98 2.72 -9.13
C VAL A 188 32.98 3.88 -9.20
N CYS A 189 33.91 3.91 -8.27
CA CYS A 189 34.99 4.88 -8.23
C CYS A 189 36.31 4.21 -8.62
N SER A 190 36.92 4.71 -9.70
CA SER A 190 38.21 4.23 -10.21
C SER A 190 39.23 5.35 -10.13
N CYS A 191 40.35 5.12 -9.44
CA CYS A 191 41.41 6.12 -9.37
C CYS A 191 41.91 6.47 -10.77
N SER A 192 42.03 7.77 -11.03
CA SER A 192 42.55 8.29 -12.29
C SER A 192 44.01 7.84 -12.48
N ILE A 193 44.48 7.88 -13.73
CA ILE A 193 45.87 7.54 -14.07
C ILE A 193 46.83 8.35 -13.17
N GLY A 194 47.83 7.67 -12.59
CA GLY A 194 48.76 8.26 -11.63
C GLY A 194 48.34 8.13 -10.15
N PHE A 195 47.16 7.59 -9.87
CA PHE A 195 46.68 7.35 -8.51
C PHE A 195 46.33 5.88 -8.29
N VAL A 196 46.46 5.43 -7.04
CA VAL A 196 46.07 4.10 -6.56
C VAL A 196 45.19 4.22 -5.33
N ARG A 197 44.40 3.17 -5.06
CA ARG A 197 43.54 3.14 -3.88
C ARG A 197 44.40 3.06 -2.60
N SER A 198 44.09 3.88 -1.60
CA SER A 198 44.83 3.96 -0.34
C SER A 198 44.58 2.81 0.65
N GLY A 199 43.68 1.89 0.32
CA GLY A 199 43.29 0.76 1.16
C GLY A 199 42.30 -0.18 0.45
N CYS A 200 41.76 -1.15 1.19
CA CYS A 200 40.83 -2.15 0.66
C CYS A 200 39.34 -1.82 0.88
N ASP A 201 39.01 -0.79 1.67
CA ASP A 201 37.63 -0.39 1.96
C ASP A 201 37.12 0.66 0.95
N ILE A 202 35.79 0.74 0.79
CA ILE A 202 35.09 1.65 -0.12
C ILE A 202 35.31 3.13 0.24
N THR A 203 35.71 3.42 1.47
CA THR A 203 36.04 4.76 1.97
C THR A 203 37.49 5.17 1.68
N ALA A 204 38.32 4.24 1.19
CA ALA A 204 39.71 4.53 0.86
C ALA A 204 39.79 5.39 -0.41
N GLY A 205 40.27 6.63 -0.23
CA GLY A 205 40.49 7.59 -1.32
C GLY A 205 41.65 7.20 -2.24
N CYS A 206 41.85 8.02 -3.27
CA CYS A 206 42.91 7.84 -4.25
C CYS A 206 44.17 8.61 -3.81
N ILE A 207 45.29 7.91 -3.74
CA ILE A 207 46.60 8.47 -3.37
C ILE A 207 47.56 8.36 -4.54
N ASP A 208 48.42 9.37 -4.63
CA ASP A 208 49.50 9.45 -5.61
C ASP A 208 50.33 8.14 -5.61
N SER A 209 50.42 7.51 -6.78
CA SER A 209 51.13 6.25 -6.97
C SER A 209 52.59 6.32 -6.56
N CYS A 210 53.29 7.43 -6.77
CA CYS A 210 54.69 7.60 -6.38
C CYS A 210 54.88 7.56 -4.86
N LYS A 211 53.84 7.85 -4.07
CA LYS A 211 53.87 7.73 -2.60
C LYS A 211 53.66 6.29 -2.12
N VAL A 212 53.25 5.38 -3.00
CA VAL A 212 52.99 3.97 -2.68
C VAL A 212 54.00 3.11 -3.40
N LYS A 213 54.94 2.52 -2.64
CA LYS A 213 56.00 1.65 -3.19
C LYS A 213 56.74 2.29 -4.38
N ASN A 214 57.02 3.60 -4.29
CA ASN A 214 57.71 4.38 -5.33
C ASN A 214 57.04 4.26 -6.73
N GLY A 215 55.71 4.12 -6.81
CA GLY A 215 55.01 3.92 -8.08
C GLY A 215 55.35 2.62 -8.81
N GLY A 216 56.03 1.67 -8.13
CA GLY A 216 56.59 0.47 -8.75
C GLY A 216 57.92 0.70 -9.45
N CYS A 217 58.53 1.88 -9.33
CA CYS A 217 59.87 2.16 -9.83
C CYS A 217 60.94 1.40 -9.03
N ASP A 218 62.06 1.11 -9.69
CA ASP A 218 63.28 0.61 -9.05
C ASP A 218 63.72 1.48 -7.87
N GLU A 219 64.36 0.89 -6.86
CA GLU A 219 64.82 1.62 -5.67
C GLU A 219 65.83 2.72 -6.00
N ASN A 220 66.59 2.57 -7.10
CA ASN A 220 67.54 3.55 -7.61
C ASN A 220 66.94 4.45 -8.70
N ALA A 221 65.61 4.46 -8.88
CA ALA A 221 64.89 5.34 -9.78
C ALA A 221 64.02 6.36 -9.03
N ALA A 222 63.97 7.58 -9.54
CA ALA A 222 62.99 8.59 -9.13
C ALA A 222 61.65 8.32 -9.82
N CYS A 223 60.56 8.33 -9.05
CA CYS A 223 59.19 8.30 -9.55
C CYS A 223 58.68 9.72 -9.80
N ALA A 224 58.07 9.93 -10.96
CA ALA A 224 57.38 11.16 -11.32
C ALA A 224 56.13 10.85 -12.15
N HIS A 225 55.33 11.88 -12.44
CA HIS A 225 54.19 11.76 -13.34
C HIS A 225 54.48 12.45 -14.67
N ASP A 226 54.07 11.82 -15.77
CA ASP A 226 54.08 12.43 -17.09
C ASP A 226 53.10 13.62 -17.14
N ASN A 227 53.56 14.76 -17.65
CA ASN A 227 52.79 16.01 -17.59
C ASN A 227 51.50 16.00 -18.44
N LEU A 228 51.37 15.10 -19.42
CA LEU A 228 50.21 15.02 -20.30
C LEU A 228 49.22 13.94 -19.87
N THR A 229 49.74 12.77 -19.54
CA THR A 229 48.93 11.56 -19.24
C THR A 229 48.76 11.31 -17.75
N ASN A 230 49.56 11.97 -16.91
CA ASN A 230 49.71 11.70 -15.48
C ASN A 230 50.20 10.27 -15.16
N ALA A 231 50.66 9.51 -16.17
CA ALA A 231 51.19 8.17 -15.99
C ALA A 231 52.47 8.19 -15.16
N VAL A 232 52.71 7.13 -14.39
CA VAL A 232 53.96 6.99 -13.63
C VAL A 232 55.13 6.84 -14.59
N VAL A 233 56.19 7.60 -14.36
CA VAL A 233 57.45 7.58 -15.10
C VAL A 233 58.59 7.38 -14.10
N CYS A 234 59.41 6.36 -14.36
CA CYS A 234 60.59 6.05 -13.56
C CYS A 234 61.85 6.53 -14.29
N THR A 235 62.69 7.31 -13.62
CA THR A 235 63.97 7.79 -14.18
C THR A 235 65.12 7.39 -13.28
N CYS A 236 66.13 6.68 -13.81
CA CYS A 236 67.29 6.30 -13.00
C CYS A 236 67.97 7.52 -12.38
N ASN A 237 68.26 7.42 -11.08
CA ASN A 237 68.99 8.45 -10.38
C ASN A 237 70.39 8.63 -10.97
N LYS A 238 70.99 9.80 -10.76
CA LYS A 238 72.34 10.10 -11.26
C LYS A 238 73.34 9.04 -10.79
N GLY A 239 74.02 8.42 -11.75
CA GLY A 239 75.02 7.37 -11.48
C GLY A 239 74.53 5.95 -11.79
N TYR A 240 73.24 5.76 -12.07
CA TYR A 240 72.66 4.48 -12.46
C TYR A 240 72.25 4.49 -13.93
N THR A 241 72.28 3.32 -14.57
CA THR A 241 71.86 3.13 -15.96
C THR A 241 70.65 2.22 -16.03
N ASN A 242 69.68 2.55 -16.89
CA ASN A 242 68.53 1.67 -17.12
C ASN A 242 68.98 0.42 -17.91
N THR A 243 68.88 -0.74 -17.29
CA THR A 243 69.18 -2.06 -17.87
C THR A 243 67.93 -2.92 -18.06
N GLY A 244 66.74 -2.35 -17.86
CA GLY A 244 65.46 -3.02 -18.09
C GLY A 244 65.12 -3.24 -19.57
N PHE A 245 64.14 -4.11 -19.83
CA PHE A 245 63.63 -4.40 -21.17
C PHE A 245 62.20 -3.86 -21.34
N GLY A 246 61.89 -3.35 -22.53
CA GLY A 246 60.59 -2.76 -22.82
C GLY A 246 60.31 -1.52 -21.98
N ASN A 247 59.19 -1.51 -21.26
CA ASN A 247 58.77 -0.37 -20.41
C ASN A 247 59.24 -0.49 -18.96
N SER A 248 59.95 -1.56 -18.60
CA SER A 248 60.48 -1.74 -17.24
C SER A 248 61.76 -0.94 -17.07
N VAL A 249 61.86 -0.20 -15.97
CA VAL A 249 63.06 0.58 -15.59
C VAL A 249 63.76 -0.15 -14.45
N TYR A 250 64.97 -0.63 -14.69
CA TYR A 250 65.83 -1.29 -13.68
C TYR A 250 67.18 -0.57 -13.66
N CYS A 251 67.56 -0.01 -12.51
CA CYS A 251 68.65 0.95 -12.43
C CYS A 251 69.84 0.34 -11.69
N THR A 252 70.93 0.10 -12.42
CA THR A 252 72.18 -0.53 -11.92
C THR A 252 73.41 0.31 -12.21
#